data_AF-A0A4Z0DAD2-F1
#
_entry.id   AF-A0A4Z0DAD2-F1
#
_cell.length_a   1.000
_cell.length_b   1.000
_cell.length_c   1.000
_cell.angle_alpha   90.00
_cell.angle_beta   90.00
_cell.angle_gamma   90.00
#
_symmetry.space_group_name_H-M   'P 1'
#
loop_
_entity.id
_entity.type
_entity.pdbx_description
1 polymer ?
#
loop_
_entity_poly.entity_id
_entity_poly.type
_entity_poly.pdbx_seq_one_letter_code
_entity_poly.pdbx_strand_id
1 'polypeptide(L)' 'MGRRLKKLAGRVKDEEIFTRLIYYGTVHLNRTEEETWLMPIGLLMDLWECHKQFLGITKPKRELYIDDIIPYGI' A
#
# COMPACT_ATOMS: atom_id res chain seq x y z
N MET A 1 9.05 31.36 1.14
CA MET A 1 7.66 31.31 0.63
C MET A 1 7.32 29.85 0.30
N GLY A 2 6.97 29.04 1.31
CA GLY A 2 6.77 27.59 1.13
C GLY A 2 5.34 27.28 0.66
N ARG A 3 5.20 26.63 -0.52
CA ARG A 3 3.91 26.12 -1.00
C ARG A 3 3.40 25.04 -0.04
N ARG A 4 2.42 25.40 0.79
CA ARG A 4 1.57 24.44 1.49
C ARG A 4 0.78 23.67 0.44
N LEU A 5 1.16 22.43 0.18
CA LEU A 5 0.38 21.47 -0.60
C LEU A 5 -1.00 21.37 0.04
N LYS A 6 -1.99 22.06 -0.54
CA LYS A 6 -3.38 21.89 -0.17
C LYS A 6 -3.71 20.44 -0.52
N LYS A 7 -3.95 19.59 0.50
CA LYS A 7 -4.60 18.30 0.29
C LYS A 7 -5.91 18.58 -0.41
N LEU A 8 -5.96 18.37 -1.72
CA LEU A 8 -7.18 18.33 -2.51
C LEU A 8 -7.88 17.03 -2.12
N ALA A 9 -8.48 17.01 -0.93
CA ALA A 9 -9.50 16.04 -0.59
C ALA A 9 -10.77 16.47 -1.35
N GLY A 10 -10.70 16.43 -2.68
CA GLY A 10 -11.90 16.36 -3.50
C GLY A 10 -12.66 15.13 -3.04
N ARG A 11 -13.99 15.25 -2.94
CA ARG A 11 -14.87 14.14 -2.58
C ARG A 11 -14.70 13.08 -3.68
N VAL A 12 -13.79 12.13 -3.45
CA VAL A 12 -13.56 11.01 -4.36
C VAL A 12 -14.89 10.27 -4.45
N LYS A 13 -15.39 10.09 -5.67
CA LYS A 13 -16.66 9.39 -5.86
C LYS A 13 -16.47 7.91 -5.53
N ASP A 14 -17.50 7.28 -4.99
CA ASP A 14 -17.42 5.88 -4.55
C ASP A 14 -16.99 4.96 -5.69
N GLU A 15 -17.39 5.24 -6.94
CA GLU A 15 -16.99 4.47 -8.12
C GLU A 15 -15.47 4.49 -8.36
N GLU A 16 -14.81 5.62 -8.10
CA GLU A 16 -13.36 5.75 -8.24
C GLU A 16 -12.63 4.96 -7.14
N ILE A 17 -13.18 4.94 -5.92
CA ILE A 17 -12.66 4.13 -4.81
C ILE A 17 -12.75 2.64 -5.17
N PHE A 18 -13.92 2.18 -5.61
CA PHE A 18 -14.12 0.78 -6.01
C PHE A 18 -13.21 0.36 -7.15
N THR A 19 -13.02 1.23 -8.15
CA THR A 19 -12.09 0.98 -9.26
C THR A 19 -10.66 0.77 -8.76
N ARG A 20 -10.20 1.59 -7.81
CA ARG A 20 -8.83 1.47 -7.25
C ARG A 20 -8.69 0.20 -6.41
N LEU A 21 -9.69 -0.16 -5.62
CA LEU A 21 -9.67 -1.40 -4.82
C LEU A 21 -9.58 -2.65 -5.71
N ILE A 22 -10.38 -2.70 -6.77
CA ILE A 22 -10.34 -3.81 -7.74
C ILE A 22 -9.01 -3.84 -8.48
N TYR A 23 -8.46 -2.69 -8.86
CA TYR A 23 -7.14 -2.62 -9.48
C TYR A 23 -6.03 -3.17 -8.57
N TYR A 24 -6.06 -2.84 -7.28
CA TYR A 24 -5.09 -3.40 -6.32
C TYR A 24 -5.22 -4.91 -6.20
N GLY A 25 -6.43 -5.45 -6.07
CA GLY A 25 -6.63 -6.90 -5.96
C GLY A 25 -6.26 -7.67 -7.22
N THR A 26 -6.74 -7.21 -8.38
CA THR A 26 -6.59 -7.94 -9.64
C THR A 26 -5.22 -7.78 -10.27
N VAL A 27 -4.67 -6.57 -10.30
CA VAL A 27 -3.40 -6.29 -11.00
C VAL A 27 -2.21 -6.42 -10.07
N HIS A 28 -2.24 -5.79 -8.89
CA HIS A 28 -1.07 -5.77 -8.01
C HIS A 28 -0.93 -7.06 -7.19
N LEU A 29 -2.05 -7.67 -6.80
CA LEU A 29 -2.05 -8.87 -5.96
C LEU A 29 -2.34 -10.16 -6.74
N ASN A 30 -2.62 -10.06 -8.04
CA ASN A 30 -2.92 -11.19 -8.91
C ASN A 30 -4.04 -12.10 -8.36
N ARG A 31 -5.11 -11.50 -7.85
CA ARG A 31 -6.31 -12.18 -7.35
C ARG A 31 -7.44 -12.09 -8.35
N THR A 32 -8.41 -12.99 -8.26
CA THR A 32 -9.65 -12.83 -9.01
C THR A 32 -10.46 -11.66 -8.44
N GLU A 33 -11.39 -11.13 -9.24
CA GLU A 33 -12.32 -10.10 -8.76
C GLU A 33 -13.14 -10.59 -7.55
N GLU A 34 -13.61 -11.84 -7.60
CA GLU A 34 -14.36 -12.47 -6.49
C GLU A 34 -13.53 -12.58 -5.22
N GLU A 35 -12.28 -13.07 -5.32
CA GLU A 35 -11.36 -13.12 -4.19
C GLU A 35 -11.09 -11.72 -3.62
N THR A 36 -11.01 -10.70 -4.47
CA THR A 36 -10.77 -9.31 -4.06
C THR A 36 -11.96 -8.76 -3.28
N TRP A 37 -13.19 -9.02 -3.74
CA TRP A 37 -14.41 -8.58 -3.06
C TRP A 37 -14.64 -9.29 -1.72
N LEU A 38 -14.26 -10.56 -1.63
CA LEU A 38 -14.38 -11.35 -0.40
C LEU A 38 -13.24 -11.09 0.59
N MET A 39 -12.17 -10.42 0.16
CA MET A 39 -11.02 -10.13 1.01
C MET A 39 -11.37 -9.07 2.07
N PRO A 40 -10.93 -9.24 3.34
CA PRO A 40 -11.03 -8.19 4.33
C PRO A 40 -10.31 -6.92 3.86
N ILE A 41 -11.00 -5.77 3.90
CA ILE A 41 -10.46 -4.49 3.40
C ILE A 41 -9.12 -4.12 4.04
N GLY A 42 -8.91 -4.43 5.32
CA GLY A 42 -7.65 -4.20 6.01
C GLY A 42 -6.50 -5.01 5.41
N LEU A 43 -6.74 -6.28 5.10
CA LEU A 43 -5.75 -7.15 4.48
C LEU A 43 -5.39 -6.67 3.06
N LEU A 44 -6.40 -6.27 2.27
CA LEU A 44 -6.19 -5.74 0.92
C LEU A 44 -5.28 -4.49 0.97
N MET A 45 -5.52 -3.59 1.93
CA MET A 45 -4.73 -2.39 2.12
C MET A 45 -3.30 -2.68 2.60
N ASP A 46 -3.12 -3.62 3.53
CA ASP A 46 -1.80 -4.03 4.02
C ASP A 46 -0.95 -4.66 2.91
N LEU A 47 -1.54 -5.55 2.11
CA LEU A 47 -0.87 -6.17 0.96
C LEU A 47 -0.49 -5.15 -0.11
N TRP A 48 -1.37 -4.18 -0.39
CA TRP A 48 -1.05 -3.09 -1.30
C TRP A 48 0.09 -2.20 -0.77
N GLU A 49 0.16 -1.96 0.54
CA GLU A 49 1.27 -1.25 1.17
C GLU A 49 2.59 -2.01 1.00
N CYS A 50 2.60 -3.31 1.23
CA CYS A 50 3.77 -4.17 0.98
C CYS A 50 4.21 -4.11 -0.49
N HIS A 51 3.26 -4.13 -1.43
CA HIS A 51 3.56 -4.03 -2.86
C HIS A 51 4.21 -2.70 -3.24
N LYS A 52 3.76 -1.57 -2.65
CA LYS A 52 4.40 -0.26 -2.86
C LYS A 52 5.80 -0.20 -2.27
N GLN A 53 6.06 -0.86 -1.14
CA GLN A 53 7.39 -0.96 -0.56
C GLN A 53 8.32 -1.78 -1.45
N PHE A 54 7.83 -2.89 -2.01
CA PHE A 54 8.58 -3.70 -2.99
C PHE A 54 8.96 -2.89 -4.24
N LEU A 55 8.06 -2.05 -4.75
CA LEU A 55 8.33 -1.15 -5.87
C LEU A 55 9.20 0.07 -5.50
N GLY A 56 9.59 0.24 -4.23
CA GLY A 56 10.36 1.39 -3.74
C GLY A 56 9.58 2.71 -3.74
N ILE A 57 8.26 2.68 -3.90
CA ILE A 57 7.39 3.87 -3.95
C ILE A 57 7.16 4.42 -2.55
N THR A 58 7.08 3.56 -1.55
CA THR A 58 6.87 3.92 -0.15
C THR A 58 8.06 3.51 0.69
N LYS A 59 8.61 4.43 1.48
CA LYS A 59 9.61 4.08 2.49
C LYS A 59 8.95 3.20 3.55
N PRO A 60 9.58 2.08 3.96
CA PRO A 60 9.06 1.29 5.06
C PRO A 60 8.96 2.15 6.31
N LYS A 61 7.92 1.90 7.14
CA LYS A 61 7.70 2.65 8.39
C LYS A 61 8.90 2.55 9.34
N ARG A 62 9.72 1.50 9.18
CA ARG A 62 10.97 1.27 9.90
C ARG A 62 11.98 0.69 8.90
N GLU A 63 13.06 1.42 8.64
CA GLU A 63 14.23 0.87 7.94
C GLU A 63 14.96 0.00 8.97
N LEU A 64 14.94 -1.33 8.78
CA LEU A 64 15.74 -2.27 9.56
C LEU A 64 16.81 -2.82 8.63
N TYR A 65 18.07 -2.65 8.99
CA TYR A 65 19.20 -3.21 8.28
C TYR A 65 19.58 -4.56 8.88
N ILE A 66 20.29 -5.38 8.09
CA ILE A 66 20.77 -6.69 8.55
C ILE A 66 21.63 -6.52 9.81
N ASP A 67 22.41 -5.43 9.88
CA ASP A 67 23.25 -5.07 11.02
C ASP A 67 22.46 -4.70 12.29
N ASP A 68 21.16 -4.35 12.17
CA ASP A 68 20.28 -4.11 13.32
C ASP A 68 19.72 -5.41 13.92
N ILE A 69 19.78 -6.51 13.17
CA ILE A 69 19.21 -7.82 13.54
C ILE A 69 20.30 -8.78 13.99
N ILE A 70 21.50 -8.71 13.40
CA ILE A 70 22.64 -9.53 13.79
C ILE A 70 23.35 -8.83 14.96
N PRO A 71 23.28 -9.35 16.20
CA PRO A 71 24.04 -8.77 17.30
C PRO A 71 25.54 -8.87 16.99
N TYR A 72 26.26 -7.75 17.08
CA TYR A 72 27.72 -7.73 16.99
C TYR A 72 28.32 -8.62 18.08
N GLY A 73 28.88 -9.78 17.69
CA GLY A 73 29.65 -10.63 18.60
C GLY A 73 29.35 -12.14 18.51
N ILE A 74 29.48 -12.73 17.32
CA ILE A 74 29.86 -14.15 17.19
C ILE A 74 31.33 -14.20 16.79
#